data_AF-A0A917E8D3-F1
#
_entry.id   AF-A0A917E8D3-F1
#
_cell.length_a   1.000
_cell.length_b   1.000
_cell.length_c   1.000
_cell.angle_alpha   90.00
_cell.angle_beta   90.00
_cell.angle_gamma   90.00
#
_symmetry.space_group_name_H-M   'P 1'
#
loop_
_entity.id
_entity.type
_entity.pdbx_description
1 polymer ?
#
loop_
_entity_poly.entity_id
_entity_poly.type
_entity_poly.pdbx_seq_one_letter_code
_entity_poly.pdbx_strand_id
1 'polypeptide(L)'
;MKSVFAKVRSGDTIVLRGQFSAQQLRNRSFTSAVTINASAATFNGKLTISDVDNLRVVGGTFGSATATWQVGGSASVLGGSNVSFINPTVIGNGAGRARGLGFRGVNGASVENGSFSGLRMGVGMNTVTNGRLYNNSVTGSTSDGFNIAGSHGVTASQNVCRATNMSAGSHPDCIQLWSLAGNPLQSDISLVDNQAYGHTQGFTSFDPLNRGGGIRIEMSRNRVETTMPQGVACYRCVDSIFTDNLMITAPGANHMTRMNIIGGSNNIIRGNTQGARPNSTPDDLLAMTSMSTFDSAVSLVAAASFDTMSAFELAEYEDFLAFEDGWDFTGDFADKSYETADYVGLEQAKLGLGLALAAVPEPGVWAQLIAGFGLVGAATRRRRRLQTMAAA
;
A
#
# COMPACT_ATOMS: atom_id res chain seq x y z
N MET A 1 27.58 10.51 -16.29
CA MET A 1 26.39 11.36 -16.11
C MET A 1 26.66 12.61 -15.25
N LYS A 2 27.45 12.51 -14.18
CA LYS A 2 27.76 13.62 -13.24
C LYS A 2 28.16 14.95 -13.88
N SER A 3 29.04 14.95 -14.88
CA SER A 3 29.50 16.16 -15.59
C SER A 3 28.42 16.83 -16.44
N VAL A 4 27.46 16.05 -16.96
CA VAL A 4 26.32 16.56 -17.74
C VAL A 4 25.32 17.24 -16.80
N PHE A 5 24.96 16.56 -15.71
CA PHE A 5 24.05 17.14 -14.70
C PHE A 5 24.60 18.40 -14.03
N ALA A 6 25.93 18.53 -13.90
CA ALA A 6 26.51 19.76 -13.36
C ALA A 6 26.15 21.00 -14.21
N LYS A 7 26.04 20.83 -15.54
CA LYS A 7 25.82 21.92 -16.51
C LYS A 7 24.36 22.14 -16.91
N VAL A 8 23.47 21.23 -16.51
CA VAL A 8 22.06 21.30 -16.91
C VAL A 8 21.37 22.54 -16.33
N ARG A 9 20.56 23.20 -17.16
CA ARG A 9 19.76 24.38 -16.83
C ARG A 9 18.28 24.00 -16.82
N SER A 10 17.47 24.83 -16.16
CA SER A 10 16.01 24.68 -16.18
C SER A 10 15.47 24.55 -17.61
N GLY A 11 14.57 23.60 -17.84
CA GLY A 11 13.96 23.35 -19.15
C GLY A 11 14.81 22.55 -20.13
N ASP A 12 16.07 22.24 -19.80
CA ASP A 12 16.92 21.42 -20.68
C ASP A 12 16.37 20.00 -20.85
N THR A 13 16.71 19.39 -21.99
CA THR A 13 16.52 17.96 -22.23
C THR A 13 17.88 17.25 -22.33
N ILE A 14 18.11 16.28 -21.46
CA ILE A 14 19.26 15.38 -21.50
C ILE A 14 18.83 14.09 -22.19
N VAL A 15 19.51 13.72 -23.28
CA VAL A 15 19.28 12.44 -23.96
C VAL A 15 20.31 11.42 -23.51
N LEU A 16 19.84 10.29 -22.99
CA LEU A 16 20.67 9.16 -22.57
C LEU A 16 20.54 8.01 -23.57
N ARG A 17 21.66 7.40 -23.94
CA ARG A 17 21.73 6.25 -24.84
C ARG A 17 22.74 5.24 -24.31
N GLY A 18 22.39 3.96 -24.38
CA GLY A 18 23.28 2.85 -23.99
C GLY A 18 23.05 2.35 -22.56
N GLN A 19 24.07 1.68 -22.03
CA GLN A 19 24.00 0.99 -20.75
C GLN A 19 24.61 1.85 -19.64
N PHE A 20 23.93 1.94 -18.50
CA PHE A 20 24.35 2.72 -17.35
C PHE A 20 24.45 1.82 -16.12
N SER A 21 25.60 1.89 -15.44
CA SER A 21 25.75 1.42 -14.06
C SER A 21 25.04 2.40 -13.10
N ALA A 22 25.22 2.22 -11.79
CA ALA A 22 24.60 3.08 -10.78
C ALA A 22 24.86 4.58 -11.06
N GLN A 23 23.79 5.38 -11.00
CA GLN A 23 23.83 6.83 -11.23
C GLN A 23 23.19 7.58 -10.07
N GLN A 24 23.69 8.78 -9.80
CA GLN A 24 23.13 9.66 -8.79
C GLN A 24 22.94 11.07 -9.35
N LEU A 25 21.78 11.66 -9.06
CA LEU A 25 21.48 13.08 -9.20
C LEU A 25 21.05 13.60 -7.82
N ARG A 26 21.62 14.72 -7.37
CA ARG A 26 21.30 15.25 -6.04
C ARG A 26 21.38 16.77 -5.92
N ASN A 27 20.59 17.33 -5.00
CA ASN A 27 20.63 18.74 -4.58
C ASN A 27 20.47 19.71 -5.75
N ARG A 28 19.38 19.57 -6.51
CA ARG A 28 19.11 20.40 -7.68
C ARG A 28 17.67 20.86 -7.69
N SER A 29 17.45 22.17 -7.75
CA SER A 29 16.13 22.73 -7.97
C SER A 29 16.11 23.44 -9.32
N PHE A 30 15.14 23.10 -10.18
CA PHE A 30 14.97 23.72 -11.48
C PHE A 30 13.70 24.58 -11.48
N THR A 31 13.77 25.80 -12.01
CA THR A 31 12.60 26.68 -12.16
C THR A 31 11.62 26.19 -13.22
N SER A 32 12.09 25.37 -14.16
CA SER A 32 11.29 24.70 -15.18
C SER A 32 11.82 23.29 -15.34
N ALA A 33 10.92 22.33 -15.56
CA ALA A 33 11.28 20.92 -15.47
C ALA A 33 12.39 20.53 -16.45
N VAL A 34 13.44 19.90 -15.92
CA VAL A 34 14.46 19.24 -16.75
C VAL A 34 13.93 17.89 -17.18
N THR A 35 14.12 17.54 -18.46
CA THR A 35 13.73 16.24 -18.99
C THR A 35 14.95 15.35 -19.20
N ILE A 36 14.99 14.18 -18.57
CA ILE A 36 15.89 13.09 -18.93
C ILE A 36 15.15 12.18 -19.89
N ASN A 37 15.46 12.26 -21.19
CA ASN A 37 14.99 11.30 -22.17
C ASN A 37 15.89 10.07 -22.14
N ALA A 38 15.41 9.03 -21.46
CA ALA A 38 16.07 7.74 -21.29
C ALA A 38 15.51 6.64 -22.22
N SER A 39 14.69 6.99 -23.22
CA SER A 39 14.04 6.01 -24.11
C SER A 39 14.97 4.99 -24.78
N ALA A 40 16.24 5.33 -24.97
CA ALA A 40 17.28 4.45 -25.54
C ALA A 40 18.36 4.06 -24.51
N ALA A 41 18.05 4.17 -23.21
CA ALA A 41 18.96 3.87 -22.11
C ALA A 41 18.46 2.67 -21.28
N THR A 42 19.42 1.88 -20.81
CA THR A 42 19.20 0.79 -19.85
C THR A 42 20.05 1.03 -18.61
N PHE A 43 19.43 0.97 -17.44
CA PHE A 43 20.07 1.12 -16.14
C PHE A 43 20.20 -0.25 -15.48
N ASN A 44 21.40 -0.82 -15.56
CA ASN A 44 21.73 -2.10 -14.92
C ASN A 44 22.09 -1.92 -13.44
N GLY A 45 22.41 -0.69 -13.02
CA GLY A 45 22.53 -0.29 -11.61
C GLY A 45 21.44 0.68 -11.20
N LYS A 46 21.36 0.94 -9.89
CA LYS A 46 20.35 1.83 -9.29
C LYS A 46 20.50 3.29 -9.77
N LEU A 47 19.38 3.92 -10.16
CA LEU A 47 19.29 5.37 -10.33
C LEU A 47 18.78 6.01 -9.03
N THR A 48 19.59 6.84 -8.38
CA THR A 48 19.21 7.58 -7.18
C THR A 48 19.05 9.07 -7.48
N ILE A 49 17.89 9.62 -7.17
CA ILE A 49 17.53 11.04 -7.28
C ILE A 49 17.28 11.54 -5.86
N SER A 50 18.04 12.51 -5.37
CA SER A 50 17.93 12.99 -3.98
C SER A 50 17.81 14.50 -3.90
N ASP A 51 16.77 15.02 -3.26
CA ASP A 51 16.55 16.46 -3.10
C ASP A 51 16.60 17.20 -4.45
N VAL A 52 15.78 16.70 -5.39
CA VAL A 52 15.66 17.26 -6.73
C VAL A 52 14.25 17.76 -6.97
N ASP A 53 14.12 18.98 -7.47
CA ASP A 53 12.85 19.57 -7.85
C ASP A 53 12.69 19.67 -9.36
N ASN A 54 11.48 19.43 -9.86
CA ASN A 54 11.07 19.62 -11.24
C ASN A 54 11.92 18.79 -12.23
N LEU A 55 11.77 17.47 -12.15
CA LEU A 55 12.47 16.51 -12.99
C LEU A 55 11.47 15.56 -13.67
N ARG A 56 11.66 15.34 -14.97
CA ARG A 56 10.91 14.36 -15.76
C ARG A 56 11.85 13.32 -16.33
N VAL A 57 11.63 12.04 -16.02
CA VAL A 57 12.35 10.92 -16.63
C VAL A 57 11.41 10.26 -17.63
N VAL A 58 11.78 10.26 -18.90
CA VAL A 58 10.95 9.74 -20.01
C VAL A 58 11.60 8.50 -20.60
N GLY A 59 10.88 7.38 -20.60
CA GLY A 59 11.37 6.08 -21.05
C GLY A 59 12.39 5.47 -20.08
N GLY A 60 13.27 4.64 -20.63
CA GLY A 60 14.29 3.93 -19.88
C GLY A 60 13.88 2.53 -19.49
N THR A 61 14.84 1.62 -19.57
CA THR A 61 14.73 0.29 -18.95
C THR A 61 15.52 0.30 -17.65
N PHE A 62 14.89 -0.08 -16.54
CA PHE A 62 15.52 -0.13 -15.23
C PHE A 62 15.46 -1.54 -14.67
N GLY A 63 16.59 -2.02 -14.14
CA GLY A 63 16.69 -3.37 -13.60
C GLY A 63 17.20 -4.40 -14.61
N SER A 64 17.12 -5.68 -14.25
CA SER A 64 17.62 -6.80 -15.05
C SER A 64 16.80 -8.06 -14.84
N ALA A 65 16.57 -8.80 -15.92
CA ALA A 65 15.95 -10.13 -15.89
C ALA A 65 16.93 -11.27 -15.56
N THR A 66 18.25 -11.03 -15.70
CA THR A 66 19.27 -12.08 -15.60
C THR A 66 20.19 -11.92 -14.39
N ALA A 67 20.40 -10.70 -13.91
CA ALA A 67 21.19 -10.46 -12.72
C ALA A 67 20.35 -10.67 -11.46
N THR A 68 20.92 -11.28 -10.42
CA THR A 68 20.42 -11.15 -9.05
C THR A 68 20.57 -9.71 -8.63
N TRP A 69 19.55 -8.93 -8.91
CA TRP A 69 19.55 -7.51 -8.64
C TRP A 69 19.62 -7.29 -7.12
N GLN A 70 20.49 -6.37 -6.69
CA GLN A 70 20.71 -6.10 -5.27
C GLN A 70 19.41 -5.63 -4.60
N VAL A 71 19.30 -5.93 -3.31
CA VAL A 71 18.23 -5.41 -2.45
C VAL A 71 18.31 -3.88 -2.50
N GLY A 72 17.31 -3.22 -3.09
CA GLY A 72 17.26 -1.76 -3.21
C GLY A 72 16.87 -1.26 -4.61
N GLY A 73 15.62 -0.82 -4.74
CA GLY A 73 14.88 -0.41 -5.96
C GLY A 73 15.61 0.06 -7.23
N SER A 74 15.01 -0.27 -8.39
CA SER A 74 15.40 0.08 -9.77
C SER A 74 15.75 1.55 -9.94
N ALA A 75 14.92 2.41 -9.36
CA ALA A 75 15.26 3.79 -9.10
C ALA A 75 14.68 4.23 -7.75
N SER A 76 15.29 5.24 -7.14
CA SER A 76 14.79 5.83 -5.90
C SER A 76 14.82 7.34 -5.98
N VAL A 77 13.72 7.98 -5.56
CA VAL A 77 13.58 9.42 -5.38
C VAL A 77 13.45 9.68 -3.88
N LEU A 78 14.39 10.43 -3.32
CA LEU A 78 14.50 10.71 -1.89
C LEU A 78 14.40 12.22 -1.69
N GLY A 79 13.29 12.71 -1.16
CA GLY A 79 13.03 14.15 -1.03
C GLY A 79 12.80 14.85 -2.37
N GLY A 80 12.65 16.17 -2.31
CA GLY A 80 12.39 17.03 -3.47
C GLY A 80 10.92 17.10 -3.88
N SER A 81 10.67 17.64 -5.07
CA SER A 81 9.31 17.89 -5.56
C SER A 81 9.14 17.74 -7.07
N ASN A 82 7.93 17.40 -7.52
CA ASN A 82 7.56 17.32 -8.93
C ASN A 82 8.51 16.43 -9.75
N VAL A 83 8.81 15.23 -9.24
CA VAL A 83 9.64 14.24 -9.92
C VAL A 83 8.74 13.17 -10.53
N SER A 84 8.90 12.96 -11.84
CA SER A 84 8.02 12.08 -12.62
C SER A 84 8.79 11.05 -13.43
N PHE A 85 8.23 9.85 -13.55
CA PHE A 85 8.65 8.82 -14.50
C PHE A 85 7.52 8.55 -15.49
N ILE A 86 7.81 8.67 -16.79
CA ILE A 86 6.81 8.58 -17.87
C ILE A 86 7.26 7.51 -18.85
N ASN A 87 6.42 6.51 -19.11
CA ASN A 87 6.74 5.33 -19.91
C ASN A 87 7.98 4.52 -19.42
N PRO A 88 8.24 4.35 -18.10
CA PRO A 88 9.36 3.52 -17.67
C PRO A 88 9.08 2.04 -17.96
N THR A 89 10.12 1.29 -18.32
CA THR A 89 10.11 -0.18 -18.29
C THR A 89 10.96 -0.65 -17.13
N VAL A 90 10.39 -1.38 -16.18
CA VAL A 90 11.08 -1.84 -14.98
C VAL A 90 11.00 -3.35 -14.88
N ILE A 91 12.16 -4.00 -14.83
CA ILE A 91 12.29 -5.45 -14.94
C ILE A 91 13.07 -6.01 -13.74
N GLY A 92 12.51 -7.04 -13.12
CA GLY A 92 13.20 -7.90 -12.18
C GLY A 92 13.33 -9.32 -12.72
N ASN A 93 14.03 -10.15 -11.97
CA ASN A 93 14.34 -11.54 -12.34
C ASN A 93 13.32 -12.57 -11.80
N GLY A 94 12.22 -12.12 -11.18
CA GLY A 94 11.20 -12.99 -10.59
C GLY A 94 11.63 -13.71 -9.30
N ALA A 95 12.84 -13.47 -8.79
CA ALA A 95 13.36 -14.13 -7.59
C ALA A 95 12.88 -13.50 -6.27
N GLY A 96 11.89 -12.61 -6.33
CA GLY A 96 11.26 -11.97 -5.17
C GLY A 96 12.16 -11.05 -4.35
N ARG A 97 13.22 -10.49 -4.95
CA ARG A 97 14.13 -9.53 -4.29
C ARG A 97 14.13 -8.14 -4.91
N ALA A 98 13.93 -8.04 -6.23
CA ALA A 98 14.02 -6.77 -6.95
C ALA A 98 12.84 -5.85 -6.61
N ARG A 99 13.09 -4.58 -6.32
CA ARG A 99 12.04 -3.56 -6.19
C ARG A 99 12.08 -2.63 -7.40
N GLY A 100 10.94 -2.09 -7.81
CA GLY A 100 10.88 -1.17 -8.93
C GLY A 100 11.21 0.26 -8.52
N LEU A 101 10.28 1.20 -8.71
CA LEU A 101 10.51 2.61 -8.41
C LEU A 101 10.12 2.91 -6.95
N GLY A 102 10.98 3.62 -6.22
CA GLY A 102 10.67 4.06 -4.85
C GLY A 102 10.68 5.58 -4.73
N PHE A 103 9.71 6.13 -4.02
CA PHE A 103 9.60 7.55 -3.68
C PHE A 103 9.50 7.68 -2.17
N ARG A 104 10.29 8.56 -1.56
CA ARG A 104 10.25 8.84 -0.12
C ARG A 104 10.29 10.32 0.17
N GLY A 105 9.34 10.84 0.93
CA GLY A 105 9.31 12.25 1.33
C GLY A 105 9.23 13.23 0.15
N VAL A 106 8.57 12.82 -0.94
CA VAL A 106 8.48 13.62 -2.18
C VAL A 106 7.11 14.27 -2.27
N ASN A 107 7.07 15.55 -2.62
CA ASN A 107 5.81 16.22 -2.97
C ASN A 107 5.60 16.19 -4.49
N GLY A 108 4.46 15.74 -4.98
CA GLY A 108 4.17 15.72 -6.42
C GLY A 108 4.92 14.64 -7.19
N ALA A 109 5.17 13.47 -6.58
CA ALA A 109 5.74 12.32 -7.28
C ALA A 109 4.75 11.73 -8.29
N SER A 110 5.19 11.41 -9.51
CA SER A 110 4.33 10.68 -10.47
C SER A 110 5.01 9.54 -11.21
N VAL A 111 4.22 8.51 -11.50
CA VAL A 111 4.56 7.41 -12.41
C VAL A 111 3.42 7.20 -13.39
N GLU A 112 3.70 7.32 -14.67
CA GLU A 112 2.69 7.30 -15.72
C GLU A 112 3.07 6.34 -16.84
N ASN A 113 2.11 5.52 -17.28
CA ASN A 113 2.24 4.63 -18.44
C ASN A 113 3.41 3.63 -18.32
N GLY A 114 3.78 3.24 -17.09
CA GLY A 114 4.89 2.34 -16.83
C GLY A 114 4.54 0.86 -16.95
N SER A 115 5.54 0.05 -17.29
CA SER A 115 5.45 -1.41 -17.32
C SER A 115 6.42 -2.02 -16.31
N PHE A 116 5.92 -2.85 -15.42
CA PHE A 116 6.65 -3.45 -14.30
C PHE A 116 6.50 -4.97 -14.37
N SER A 117 7.62 -5.71 -14.32
CA SER A 117 7.57 -7.16 -14.42
C SER A 117 8.63 -7.88 -13.60
N GLY A 118 8.28 -9.02 -13.01
CA GLY A 118 9.24 -9.89 -12.31
C GLY A 118 9.87 -9.27 -11.07
N LEU A 119 9.19 -8.29 -10.46
CA LEU A 119 9.65 -7.60 -9.25
C LEU A 119 9.09 -8.28 -8.01
N ARG A 120 9.64 -8.00 -6.83
CA ARG A 120 8.91 -8.19 -5.58
C ARG A 120 7.78 -7.18 -5.48
N MET A 121 8.12 -5.89 -5.66
CA MET A 121 7.19 -4.77 -5.60
C MET A 121 7.44 -3.79 -6.75
N GLY A 122 6.37 -3.29 -7.36
CA GLY A 122 6.40 -2.41 -8.54
C GLY A 122 6.76 -0.96 -8.22
N VAL A 123 5.88 -0.22 -7.54
CA VAL A 123 6.17 1.16 -7.10
C VAL A 123 5.84 1.36 -5.62
N GLY A 124 6.77 1.96 -4.87
CA GLY A 124 6.55 2.38 -3.49
C GLY A 124 6.47 3.90 -3.37
N MET A 125 5.40 4.42 -2.77
CA MET A 125 5.21 5.80 -2.36
C MET A 125 5.19 5.88 -0.84
N ASN A 126 6.31 6.28 -0.24
CA ASN A 126 6.48 6.43 1.20
C ASN A 126 6.48 7.92 1.55
N THR A 127 5.63 8.34 2.49
CA THR A 127 5.51 9.75 2.92
C THR A 127 5.42 10.74 1.76
N VAL A 128 4.73 10.33 0.68
CA VAL A 128 4.51 11.17 -0.50
C VAL A 128 3.31 12.07 -0.26
N THR A 129 3.40 13.32 -0.69
CA THR A 129 2.26 14.24 -0.75
C THR A 129 1.91 14.53 -2.20
N ASN A 130 0.62 14.64 -2.53
CA ASN A 130 0.13 15.00 -3.87
C ASN A 130 0.65 14.05 -4.99
N GLY A 131 0.76 12.76 -4.68
CA GLY A 131 1.33 11.76 -5.58
C GLY A 131 0.36 11.25 -6.66
N ARG A 132 0.88 10.70 -7.75
CA ARG A 132 0.08 10.13 -8.84
C ARG A 132 0.66 8.82 -9.40
N LEU A 133 -0.16 7.78 -9.44
CA LEU A 133 0.10 6.54 -10.19
C LEU A 133 -0.95 6.41 -11.27
N TYR A 134 -0.59 6.55 -12.54
CA TYR A 134 -1.55 6.59 -13.63
C TYR A 134 -1.22 5.62 -14.76
N ASN A 135 -2.19 4.78 -15.12
CA ASN A 135 -2.10 3.89 -16.29
C ASN A 135 -0.85 2.99 -16.29
N ASN A 136 -0.45 2.47 -15.13
CA ASN A 136 0.70 1.57 -15.01
C ASN A 136 0.25 0.10 -15.04
N SER A 137 1.11 -0.79 -15.53
CA SER A 137 0.88 -2.24 -15.51
C SER A 137 1.95 -2.98 -14.73
N VAL A 138 1.53 -3.86 -13.81
CA VAL A 138 2.40 -4.77 -13.06
C VAL A 138 2.05 -6.21 -13.41
N THR A 139 3.07 -7.03 -13.66
CA THR A 139 2.93 -8.45 -13.98
C THR A 139 3.97 -9.29 -13.23
N GLY A 140 3.56 -10.45 -12.71
CA GLY A 140 4.50 -11.40 -12.10
C GLY A 140 5.26 -10.81 -10.91
N SER A 141 4.64 -9.90 -10.15
CA SER A 141 5.22 -9.47 -8.88
C SER A 141 5.21 -10.64 -7.89
N THR A 142 6.14 -10.70 -6.93
CA THR A 142 6.12 -11.75 -5.89
C THR A 142 5.50 -11.28 -4.58
N SER A 143 5.12 -10.02 -4.52
CA SER A 143 4.38 -9.36 -3.45
C SER A 143 3.50 -8.30 -4.12
N ASP A 144 3.40 -7.11 -3.54
CA ASP A 144 2.46 -6.10 -3.98
C ASP A 144 2.81 -5.47 -5.34
N GLY A 145 1.80 -5.01 -6.06
CA GLY A 145 1.99 -4.17 -7.24
C GLY A 145 2.49 -2.78 -6.85
N PHE A 146 1.73 -2.10 -6.01
CA PHE A 146 1.97 -0.73 -5.60
C PHE A 146 1.75 -0.55 -4.10
N ASN A 147 2.68 0.15 -3.45
CA ASN A 147 2.63 0.41 -2.02
C ASN A 147 2.53 1.90 -1.78
N ILE A 148 1.54 2.33 -1.01
CA ILE A 148 1.36 3.73 -0.62
C ILE A 148 1.32 3.77 0.91
N ALA A 149 2.38 4.29 1.51
CA ALA A 149 2.62 4.21 2.94
C ALA A 149 2.75 5.62 3.54
N GLY A 150 1.97 5.91 4.58
CA GLY A 150 2.03 7.18 5.31
C GLY A 150 1.92 8.43 4.42
N SER A 151 1.17 8.31 3.32
CA SER A 151 1.11 9.33 2.26
C SER A 151 -0.20 10.11 2.30
N HIS A 152 -0.23 11.27 1.66
CA HIS A 152 -1.39 12.16 1.64
C HIS A 152 -1.69 12.74 0.26
N GLY A 153 -2.95 12.79 -0.15
CA GLY A 153 -3.32 13.39 -1.44
C GLY A 153 -2.84 12.56 -2.64
N VAL A 154 -2.78 11.22 -2.52
CA VAL A 154 -2.30 10.35 -3.60
C VAL A 154 -3.46 9.84 -4.44
N THR A 155 -3.36 9.96 -5.77
CA THR A 155 -4.30 9.33 -6.69
C THR A 155 -3.63 8.20 -7.46
N ALA A 156 -4.18 6.99 -7.33
CA ALA A 156 -3.83 5.87 -8.20
C ALA A 156 -5.02 5.52 -9.09
N SER A 157 -4.89 5.70 -10.40
CA SER A 157 -5.96 5.41 -11.33
C SER A 157 -5.54 4.72 -12.61
N GLN A 158 -6.45 3.89 -13.13
CA GLN A 158 -6.26 3.11 -14.36
C GLN A 158 -5.04 2.17 -14.32
N ASN A 159 -4.57 1.79 -13.13
CA ASN A 159 -3.47 0.84 -13.01
C ASN A 159 -4.00 -0.59 -13.09
N VAL A 160 -3.16 -1.50 -13.59
CA VAL A 160 -3.51 -2.91 -13.79
C VAL A 160 -2.44 -3.81 -13.17
N CYS A 161 -2.83 -4.67 -12.23
CA CYS A 161 -1.98 -5.74 -11.73
C CYS A 161 -2.48 -7.09 -12.23
N ARG A 162 -1.58 -7.94 -12.72
CA ARG A 162 -1.90 -9.29 -13.16
C ARG A 162 -0.97 -10.30 -12.51
N ALA A 163 -1.56 -11.35 -11.94
CA ALA A 163 -0.97 -12.59 -11.46
C ALA A 163 0.37 -12.43 -10.75
N THR A 164 0.37 -12.63 -9.43
CA THR A 164 1.60 -12.59 -8.65
C THR A 164 2.18 -14.00 -8.50
N ASN A 165 3.51 -14.11 -8.62
CA ASN A 165 4.27 -15.30 -8.24
C ASN A 165 4.63 -15.15 -6.77
N MET A 166 3.61 -15.21 -5.91
CA MET A 166 3.71 -14.87 -4.49
C MET A 166 4.85 -15.62 -3.80
N SER A 167 5.74 -14.88 -3.16
CA SER A 167 6.70 -15.45 -2.22
C SER A 167 5.97 -15.91 -0.97
N ALA A 168 6.42 -17.01 -0.36
CA ALA A 168 5.90 -17.43 0.93
C ALA A 168 6.05 -16.30 1.95
N GLY A 169 4.98 -15.98 2.68
CA GLY A 169 5.00 -14.88 3.65
C GLY A 169 4.60 -13.50 3.10
N SER A 170 4.39 -13.33 1.79
CA SER A 170 4.13 -12.01 1.21
C SER A 170 2.65 -11.72 1.02
N HIS A 171 2.28 -10.45 1.17
CA HIS A 171 1.03 -9.92 0.65
C HIS A 171 1.15 -9.71 -0.87
N PRO A 172 0.19 -10.21 -1.68
CA PRO A 172 0.16 -9.98 -3.12
C PRO A 172 -0.91 -8.96 -3.50
N ASP A 173 -0.99 -7.81 -2.83
CA ASP A 173 -2.00 -6.79 -3.12
C ASP A 173 -1.71 -6.09 -4.45
N CYS A 174 -2.73 -5.76 -5.25
CA CYS A 174 -2.49 -4.91 -6.41
C CYS A 174 -2.05 -3.52 -5.95
N ILE A 175 -2.79 -2.92 -5.01
CA ILE A 175 -2.39 -1.69 -4.33
C ILE A 175 -2.63 -1.88 -2.83
N GLN A 176 -1.56 -1.80 -2.05
CA GLN A 176 -1.63 -1.81 -0.59
C GLN A 176 -1.38 -0.41 -0.03
N LEU A 177 -2.26 0.00 0.89
CA LEU A 177 -2.13 1.22 1.67
C LEU A 177 -1.87 0.88 3.14
N TRP A 178 -1.03 1.65 3.81
CA TRP A 178 -0.93 1.61 5.28
C TRP A 178 -0.37 2.91 5.88
N SER A 179 -0.70 3.16 7.14
CA SER A 179 -0.15 4.31 7.88
C SER A 179 1.25 3.97 8.41
N LEU A 180 2.11 4.95 8.71
CA LEU A 180 3.47 4.71 9.25
C LEU A 180 3.59 5.15 10.70
N ALA A 181 4.30 4.38 11.53
CA ALA A 181 4.43 4.68 12.96
C ALA A 181 5.03 6.07 13.17
N GLY A 182 4.56 6.80 14.19
CA GLY A 182 5.00 8.18 14.45
C GLY A 182 4.53 9.23 13.43
N ASN A 183 3.78 8.84 12.38
CA ASN A 183 3.22 9.76 11.40
C ASN A 183 1.68 9.85 11.56
N PRO A 184 1.06 10.94 11.08
CA PRO A 184 -0.39 10.98 10.92
C PRO A 184 -0.92 9.79 10.12
N LEU A 185 -2.18 9.42 10.35
CA LEU A 185 -2.86 8.44 9.48
C LEU A 185 -2.84 8.96 8.04
N GLN A 186 -2.53 8.07 7.09
CA GLN A 186 -2.58 8.40 5.67
C GLN A 186 -3.98 8.92 5.31
N SER A 187 -4.05 9.88 4.38
CA SER A 187 -5.33 10.51 4.07
C SER A 187 -5.47 11.02 2.65
N ASP A 188 -6.70 11.24 2.22
CA ASP A 188 -7.00 11.85 0.92
C ASP A 188 -6.40 11.02 -0.23
N ILE A 189 -6.59 9.71 -0.18
CA ILE A 189 -6.07 8.77 -1.17
C ILE A 189 -7.23 8.22 -1.98
N SER A 190 -7.14 8.32 -3.30
CA SER A 190 -8.14 7.80 -4.24
C SER A 190 -7.57 6.69 -5.10
N LEU A 191 -8.16 5.50 -5.03
CA LEU A 191 -7.91 4.34 -5.89
C LEU A 191 -9.11 4.18 -6.84
N VAL A 192 -8.95 4.61 -8.09
CA VAL A 192 -10.07 4.78 -9.02
C VAL A 192 -9.83 4.09 -10.36
N ASP A 193 -10.82 3.34 -10.85
CA ASP A 193 -10.78 2.66 -12.16
C ASP A 193 -9.56 1.72 -12.33
N ASN A 194 -9.02 1.16 -11.24
CA ASN A 194 -7.92 0.20 -11.28
C ASN A 194 -8.43 -1.22 -11.48
N GLN A 195 -7.54 -2.12 -11.90
CA GLN A 195 -7.88 -3.51 -12.19
C GLN A 195 -6.88 -4.49 -11.59
N ALA A 196 -7.38 -5.52 -10.91
CA ALA A 196 -6.56 -6.59 -10.33
C ALA A 196 -7.04 -7.95 -10.86
N TYR A 197 -6.11 -8.76 -11.38
CA TYR A 197 -6.41 -10.04 -12.03
C TYR A 197 -5.53 -11.19 -11.54
N GLY A 198 -6.13 -12.37 -11.35
CA GLY A 198 -5.41 -13.63 -11.12
C GLY A 198 -5.06 -13.90 -9.66
N HIS A 199 -3.92 -14.54 -9.40
CA HIS A 199 -3.48 -14.87 -8.04
C HIS A 199 -2.90 -13.64 -7.35
N THR A 200 -3.76 -12.73 -6.88
CA THR A 200 -3.42 -11.44 -6.25
C THR A 200 -4.59 -11.01 -5.38
N GLN A 201 -4.37 -10.12 -4.42
CA GLN A 201 -5.42 -9.38 -3.74
C GLN A 201 -5.69 -8.07 -4.51
N GLY A 202 -6.84 -7.44 -4.28
CA GLY A 202 -7.22 -6.21 -4.98
C GLY A 202 -6.60 -4.97 -4.34
N PHE A 203 -7.46 -4.16 -3.74
CA PHE A 203 -7.10 -2.84 -3.21
C PHE A 203 -7.32 -2.82 -1.71
N THR A 204 -6.25 -2.64 -0.96
CA THR A 204 -6.28 -2.86 0.48
C THR A 204 -5.75 -1.67 1.25
N SER A 205 -6.31 -1.46 2.43
CA SER A 205 -5.84 -0.49 3.37
C SER A 205 -5.97 -1.00 4.80
N PHE A 206 -4.89 -1.57 5.31
CA PHE A 206 -4.81 -2.03 6.68
C PHE A 206 -3.38 -1.88 7.17
N ASP A 207 -3.25 -1.54 8.44
CA ASP A 207 -1.95 -1.38 9.09
C ASP A 207 -1.65 -2.66 9.90
N PRO A 208 -0.49 -3.32 9.69
CA PRO A 208 -0.09 -4.46 10.51
C PRO A 208 0.05 -4.10 11.99
N LEU A 209 0.23 -2.82 12.32
CA LEU A 209 0.28 -2.33 13.70
C LEU A 209 -1.08 -1.88 14.25
N ASN A 210 -2.16 -2.19 13.54
CA ASN A 210 -3.54 -1.99 13.97
C ASN A 210 -3.94 -0.51 14.24
N ARG A 211 -3.24 0.48 13.67
CA ARG A 211 -3.53 1.91 13.89
C ARG A 211 -4.64 2.45 12.98
N GLY A 212 -4.94 1.73 11.90
CA GLY A 212 -6.04 1.97 10.98
C GLY A 212 -5.61 2.29 9.56
N GLY A 213 -6.50 2.01 8.61
CA GLY A 213 -6.29 2.12 7.17
C GLY A 213 -6.33 3.56 6.64
N GLY A 214 -6.66 4.55 7.46
CA GLY A 214 -6.57 5.95 7.08
C GLY A 214 -7.90 6.68 7.01
N ILE A 215 -7.84 7.92 6.55
CA ILE A 215 -8.95 8.87 6.61
C ILE A 215 -9.23 9.40 5.21
N ARG A 216 -10.51 9.49 4.81
CA ARG A 216 -10.91 9.95 3.47
C ARG A 216 -10.20 9.14 2.37
N ILE A 217 -10.29 7.82 2.50
CA ILE A 217 -9.85 6.89 1.47
C ILE A 217 -11.01 6.67 0.50
N GLU A 218 -10.77 6.84 -0.79
CA GLU A 218 -11.72 6.50 -1.84
C GLU A 218 -11.22 5.26 -2.58
N MET A 219 -12.06 4.23 -2.68
CA MET A 219 -11.85 3.13 -3.61
C MET A 219 -13.11 3.00 -4.46
N SER A 220 -13.06 3.49 -5.71
CA SER A 220 -14.24 3.55 -6.57
C SER A 220 -14.04 2.98 -7.97
N ARG A 221 -15.08 2.33 -8.51
CA ARG A 221 -15.10 1.77 -9.88
C ARG A 221 -13.93 0.85 -10.22
N ASN A 222 -13.35 0.20 -9.22
CA ASN A 222 -12.28 -0.76 -9.47
C ASN A 222 -12.85 -2.12 -9.85
N ARG A 223 -12.11 -2.87 -10.67
CA ARG A 223 -12.43 -4.25 -11.05
C ARG A 223 -11.44 -5.22 -10.42
N VAL A 224 -11.93 -6.20 -9.69
CA VAL A 224 -11.12 -7.24 -9.05
C VAL A 224 -11.62 -8.60 -9.50
N GLU A 225 -10.80 -9.35 -10.19
CA GLU A 225 -11.08 -10.72 -10.62
C GLU A 225 -9.93 -11.62 -10.20
N THR A 226 -10.00 -12.13 -8.96
CA THR A 226 -8.84 -12.76 -8.32
C THR A 226 -9.17 -14.05 -7.61
N THR A 227 -8.14 -14.81 -7.24
CA THR A 227 -8.30 -16.04 -6.44
C THR A 227 -8.19 -15.80 -4.93
N MET A 228 -7.92 -14.56 -4.51
CA MET A 228 -7.67 -14.21 -3.11
C MET A 228 -8.88 -13.51 -2.48
N PRO A 229 -9.05 -13.62 -1.14
CA PRO A 229 -10.27 -13.14 -0.48
C PRO A 229 -10.41 -11.61 -0.42
N GLN A 230 -9.30 -10.87 -0.43
CA GLN A 230 -9.34 -9.41 -0.30
C GLN A 230 -9.54 -8.79 -1.68
N GLY A 231 -10.78 -8.41 -1.99
CA GLY A 231 -11.11 -7.66 -3.20
C GLY A 231 -10.90 -6.16 -2.98
N VAL A 232 -11.72 -5.59 -2.11
CA VAL A 232 -11.57 -4.22 -1.61
C VAL A 232 -11.58 -4.30 -0.09
N ALA A 233 -10.51 -3.87 0.57
CA ALA A 233 -10.39 -3.99 2.02
C ALA A 233 -9.96 -2.67 2.65
N CYS A 234 -10.60 -2.30 3.77
CA CYS A 234 -10.21 -1.13 4.53
C CYS A 234 -10.52 -1.35 6.01
N TYR A 235 -9.49 -1.47 6.84
CA TYR A 235 -9.66 -1.78 8.26
C TYR A 235 -9.48 -0.51 9.09
N ARG A 236 -10.52 -0.12 9.83
CA ARG A 236 -10.58 1.09 10.65
C ARG A 236 -10.41 2.38 9.84
N CYS A 237 -10.96 2.41 8.64
CA CYS A 237 -10.98 3.61 7.80
C CYS A 237 -12.07 4.57 8.26
N VAL A 238 -11.82 5.87 8.16
CA VAL A 238 -12.73 6.91 8.65
C VAL A 238 -13.08 7.87 7.51
N ASP A 239 -14.33 8.32 7.46
CA ASP A 239 -14.84 9.27 6.45
C ASP A 239 -14.51 8.84 5.01
N SER A 240 -14.52 7.53 4.74
CA SER A 240 -14.03 6.93 3.49
C SER A 240 -15.16 6.47 2.57
N ILE A 241 -14.89 6.35 1.27
CA ILE A 241 -15.88 6.06 0.22
C ILE A 241 -15.48 4.80 -0.54
N PHE A 242 -16.37 3.82 -0.58
CA PHE A 242 -16.19 2.56 -1.31
C PHE A 242 -17.39 2.37 -2.23
N THR A 243 -17.25 2.72 -3.51
CA THR A 243 -18.39 2.73 -4.44
C THR A 243 -18.15 2.05 -5.77
N ASP A 244 -19.17 1.37 -6.27
CA ASP A 244 -19.23 0.84 -7.63
C ASP A 244 -18.06 -0.11 -7.99
N ASN A 245 -17.49 -0.80 -6.99
CA ASN A 245 -16.43 -1.78 -7.22
C ASN A 245 -17.03 -3.12 -7.69
N LEU A 246 -16.43 -3.68 -8.74
CA LEU A 246 -16.78 -4.98 -9.28
C LEU A 246 -15.82 -6.05 -8.76
N MET A 247 -16.29 -6.98 -7.94
CA MET A 247 -15.49 -8.10 -7.44
C MET A 247 -16.02 -9.41 -8.02
N ILE A 248 -15.10 -10.22 -8.55
CA ILE A 248 -15.35 -11.51 -9.19
C ILE A 248 -14.37 -12.50 -8.58
N THR A 249 -14.89 -13.64 -8.10
CA THR A 249 -14.04 -14.74 -7.63
C THR A 249 -13.61 -15.56 -8.84
N ALA A 250 -12.30 -15.57 -9.10
CA ALA A 250 -11.74 -16.27 -10.26
C ALA A 250 -11.87 -17.79 -10.11
N PRO A 251 -11.97 -18.55 -11.22
CA PRO A 251 -11.96 -20.00 -11.18
C PRO A 251 -10.75 -20.57 -10.43
N GLY A 252 -10.98 -21.61 -9.62
CA GLY A 252 -9.93 -22.23 -8.81
C GLY A 252 -9.58 -21.49 -7.51
N ALA A 253 -10.29 -20.40 -7.18
CA ALA A 253 -10.13 -19.75 -5.88
C ALA A 253 -10.56 -20.67 -4.72
N ASN A 254 -9.82 -20.64 -3.62
CA ASN A 254 -10.22 -21.30 -2.37
C ASN A 254 -11.14 -20.42 -1.51
N HIS A 255 -11.17 -19.12 -1.80
CA HIS A 255 -11.95 -18.14 -1.05
C HIS A 255 -12.70 -17.20 -1.99
N MET A 256 -13.81 -16.67 -1.49
CA MET A 256 -14.59 -15.64 -2.17
C MET A 256 -13.83 -14.31 -2.14
N THR A 257 -13.58 -13.73 -3.30
CA THR A 257 -13.12 -12.34 -3.45
C THR A 257 -14.24 -11.39 -3.03
N ARG A 258 -14.02 -10.68 -1.92
CA ARG A 258 -15.07 -9.90 -1.27
C ARG A 258 -14.60 -8.53 -0.80
N MET A 259 -15.57 -7.72 -0.41
CA MET A 259 -15.33 -6.46 0.27
C MET A 259 -15.19 -6.69 1.77
N ASN A 260 -14.14 -6.13 2.39
CA ASN A 260 -13.90 -6.19 3.82
C ASN A 260 -13.65 -4.78 4.38
N ILE A 261 -14.73 -4.06 4.69
CA ILE A 261 -14.66 -2.77 5.40
C ILE A 261 -14.97 -3.03 6.88
N ILE A 262 -13.93 -3.09 7.71
CA ILE A 262 -14.04 -3.57 9.10
C ILE A 262 -13.66 -2.45 10.07
N GLY A 263 -14.57 -2.11 10.98
CA GLY A 263 -14.36 -1.02 11.93
C GLY A 263 -14.34 0.38 11.29
N GLY A 264 -13.90 1.38 12.04
CA GLY A 264 -13.89 2.78 11.59
C GLY A 264 -15.26 3.44 11.70
N SER A 265 -15.44 4.61 11.07
CA SER A 265 -16.66 5.42 11.20
C SER A 265 -16.93 6.28 9.97
N ASN A 266 -18.20 6.62 9.74
CA ASN A 266 -18.66 7.51 8.67
C ASN A 266 -18.26 7.10 7.25
N ASN A 267 -18.14 5.79 7.00
CA ASN A 267 -17.81 5.28 5.68
C ASN A 267 -19.07 5.17 4.80
N ILE A 268 -18.94 5.53 3.53
CA ILE A 268 -19.99 5.36 2.51
C ILE A 268 -19.66 4.10 1.71
N ILE A 269 -20.59 3.14 1.70
CA ILE A 269 -20.46 1.88 0.96
C ILE A 269 -21.71 1.71 0.09
N ARG A 270 -21.56 1.75 -1.24
CA ARG A 270 -22.71 1.70 -2.16
C ARG A 270 -22.32 1.11 -3.52
N GLY A 271 -23.23 0.37 -4.16
CA GLY A 271 -23.07 -0.06 -5.56
C GLY A 271 -21.97 -1.10 -5.81
N ASN A 272 -21.40 -1.68 -4.75
CA ASN A 272 -20.37 -2.69 -4.86
C ASN A 272 -20.98 -4.09 -5.05
N THR A 273 -20.26 -4.96 -5.75
CA THR A 273 -20.60 -6.38 -5.88
C THR A 273 -19.59 -7.23 -5.09
N GLN A 274 -19.90 -8.51 -4.84
CA GLN A 274 -18.94 -9.48 -4.33
C GLN A 274 -18.84 -10.64 -5.31
N GLY A 275 -17.70 -11.31 -5.33
CA GLY A 275 -17.54 -12.51 -6.13
C GLY A 275 -18.39 -13.67 -5.58
N ALA A 276 -18.68 -14.66 -6.43
CA ALA A 276 -19.38 -15.86 -6.01
C ALA A 276 -18.54 -16.70 -5.03
N ARG A 277 -19.20 -17.45 -4.13
CA ARG A 277 -18.46 -18.42 -3.31
C ARG A 277 -17.78 -19.45 -4.20
N PRO A 278 -16.54 -19.88 -3.91
CA PRO A 278 -15.94 -21.02 -4.59
C PRO A 278 -16.88 -22.23 -4.56
N ASN A 279 -16.98 -22.95 -5.68
CA ASN A 279 -17.84 -24.13 -5.84
C ASN A 279 -19.34 -23.86 -5.62
N SER A 280 -19.79 -22.61 -5.75
CA SER A 280 -21.22 -22.29 -5.80
C SER A 280 -21.87 -22.99 -6.99
N THR A 281 -23.02 -23.61 -6.74
CA THR A 281 -23.86 -24.16 -7.80
C THR A 281 -24.52 -23.03 -8.61
N PRO A 282 -24.99 -23.27 -9.84
CA PRO A 282 -25.75 -22.28 -10.60
C PRO A 282 -26.93 -21.65 -9.83
N ASP A 283 -27.54 -22.38 -8.89
CA ASP A 283 -28.63 -21.90 -8.05
C ASP A 283 -28.15 -20.87 -7.00
N ASP A 284 -26.92 -21.02 -6.49
CA ASP A 284 -26.31 -20.06 -5.56
C ASP A 284 -25.99 -18.72 -6.27
N LEU A 285 -25.69 -18.74 -7.57
CA LEU A 285 -25.37 -17.55 -8.36
C LEU A 285 -26.59 -16.62 -8.56
N LEU A 286 -27.79 -17.18 -8.70
CA LEU A 286 -29.04 -16.42 -8.84
C LEU A 286 -29.44 -15.70 -7.53
N ALA A 287 -29.13 -16.28 -6.37
CA ALA A 287 -29.37 -15.64 -5.07
C ALA A 287 -28.42 -14.46 -4.78
N MET A 288 -27.22 -14.46 -5.38
CA MET A 288 -26.23 -13.40 -5.18
C MET A 288 -26.52 -12.13 -5.98
N THR A 289 -27.16 -12.25 -7.15
CA THR A 289 -27.58 -11.09 -7.95
C THR A 289 -28.66 -10.23 -7.29
N SER A 290 -29.38 -10.77 -6.29
CA SER A 290 -30.43 -10.05 -5.54
C SER A 290 -29.94 -9.35 -4.25
N MET A 291 -28.68 -9.50 -3.84
CA MET A 291 -28.12 -8.82 -2.65
C MET A 291 -27.58 -7.41 -2.92
N SER A 292 -27.82 -6.85 -4.12
CA SER A 292 -27.31 -5.55 -4.59
C SER A 292 -28.03 -4.32 -4.00
N THR A 293 -28.99 -4.50 -3.09
CA THR A 293 -29.66 -3.41 -2.37
C THR A 293 -29.45 -3.51 -0.86
N PHE A 294 -28.21 -3.37 -0.38
CA PHE A 294 -28.00 -2.88 0.99
C PHE A 294 -28.21 -1.37 0.98
N ASP A 295 -29.48 -0.99 1.12
CA ASP A 295 -29.86 0.40 1.36
C ASP A 295 -29.44 0.84 2.76
N SER A 296 -29.14 2.12 2.87
CA SER A 296 -28.21 2.69 3.84
C SER A 296 -28.90 2.96 5.18
N ALA A 297 -29.04 1.98 6.07
CA ALA A 297 -29.40 2.22 7.48
C ALA A 297 -29.31 0.99 8.41
N VAL A 298 -28.15 0.35 8.59
CA VAL A 298 -27.92 -0.46 9.81
C VAL A 298 -26.47 -0.36 10.27
N SER A 299 -26.22 0.61 11.16
CA SER A 299 -25.16 0.50 12.16
C SER A 299 -25.70 -0.40 13.28
N LEU A 300 -25.32 -1.68 13.30
CA LEU A 300 -25.41 -2.50 14.51
C LEU A 300 -24.51 -3.74 14.41
N VAL A 301 -23.40 -3.70 15.15
CA VAL A 301 -22.69 -4.78 15.83
C VAL A 301 -22.55 -6.13 15.09
N ALA A 302 -21.37 -6.34 14.51
CA ALA A 302 -20.75 -7.67 14.40
C ALA A 302 -19.32 -7.60 14.94
N ALA A 303 -19.18 -7.27 16.22
CA ALA A 303 -18.01 -7.62 17.01
C ALA A 303 -18.22 -9.07 17.50
N ALA A 304 -17.93 -10.05 16.65
CA ALA A 304 -17.83 -11.44 17.04
C ALA A 304 -16.70 -12.10 16.23
N SER A 305 -15.52 -12.11 16.86
CA SER A 305 -14.41 -13.07 16.70
C SER A 305 -13.93 -13.40 15.27
N PHE A 306 -12.93 -12.65 14.82
CA PHE A 306 -11.69 -13.24 14.28
C PHE A 306 -10.53 -12.55 14.99
N ASP A 307 -10.24 -13.03 16.20
CA ASP A 307 -9.04 -12.68 16.93
C ASP A 307 -8.05 -13.82 16.72
N THR A 308 -7.09 -13.57 15.83
CA THR A 308 -5.74 -14.14 15.77
C THR A 308 -5.10 -13.54 14.53
N MET A 309 -4.47 -12.37 14.72
CA MET A 309 -3.42 -11.91 13.83
C MET A 309 -2.36 -13.02 13.78
N SER A 310 -2.17 -13.64 12.62
CA SER A 310 -1.13 -14.66 12.45
C SER A 310 0.25 -13.99 12.51
N ALA A 311 1.28 -14.72 12.94
CA ALA A 311 2.69 -14.29 12.99
C ALA A 311 3.30 -13.81 11.64
N PHE A 312 2.47 -13.71 10.60
CA PHE A 312 2.73 -13.31 9.23
C PHE A 312 2.99 -11.79 9.06
N GLU A 313 2.41 -10.93 9.91
CA GLU A 313 2.35 -9.47 9.69
C GLU A 313 3.60 -8.68 10.14
N LEU A 314 4.53 -9.29 10.89
CA LEU A 314 5.71 -8.60 11.44
C LEU A 314 6.92 -8.57 10.50
N ALA A 315 7.01 -9.48 9.51
CA ALA A 315 8.18 -9.59 8.64
C ALA A 315 8.32 -8.45 7.61
N GLU A 316 7.22 -7.80 7.23
CA GLU A 316 7.24 -6.74 6.20
C GLU A 316 7.62 -5.36 6.75
N TYR A 317 7.53 -5.15 8.07
CA TYR A 317 8.00 -3.93 8.73
C TYR A 317 9.52 -3.79 8.62
N GLU A 318 10.26 -4.86 8.91
CA GLU A 318 11.74 -4.92 8.80
C GLU A 318 12.22 -4.77 7.34
N ASP A 319 11.46 -5.31 6.38
CA ASP A 319 11.81 -5.23 4.95
C ASP A 319 11.48 -3.84 4.35
N PHE A 320 10.47 -3.15 4.86
CA PHE A 320 10.22 -1.75 4.51
C PHE A 320 11.31 -0.82 5.07
N LEU A 321 11.82 -1.12 6.27
CA LEU A 321 12.99 -0.45 6.85
C LEU A 321 14.28 -0.69 6.04
N ALA A 322 14.35 -1.70 5.15
CA ALA A 322 15.44 -1.82 4.17
C ALA A 322 15.43 -0.72 3.08
N PHE A 323 14.43 0.17 3.06
CA PHE A 323 14.50 1.45 2.33
C PHE A 323 15.13 2.58 3.18
N GLU A 324 15.26 2.39 4.49
CA GLU A 324 15.80 3.38 5.42
C GLU A 324 17.33 3.42 5.47
N ASP A 325 18.03 2.30 5.28
CA ASP A 325 19.49 2.27 5.41
C ASP A 325 20.21 2.43 4.07
N GLY A 326 20.37 3.68 3.66
CA GLY A 326 21.40 4.12 2.72
C GLY A 326 22.83 4.12 3.31
N TRP A 327 23.11 3.25 4.29
CA TRP A 327 24.43 3.01 4.83
C TRP A 327 24.85 1.57 4.51
N ASP A 328 25.99 1.47 3.83
CA ASP A 328 26.70 0.23 3.53
C ASP A 328 27.00 -0.54 4.83
N PHE A 329 26.41 -1.73 5.00
CA PHE A 329 26.85 -2.71 6.00
C PHE A 329 27.30 -3.97 5.25
N THR A 330 28.53 -3.93 4.72
CA THR A 330 29.34 -5.14 4.60
C THR A 330 29.58 -5.70 6.00
N GLY A 331 28.75 -6.65 6.41
CA GLY A 331 28.83 -7.32 7.70
C GLY A 331 28.03 -8.62 7.69
N ASP A 332 28.65 -9.62 7.07
CA ASP A 332 28.48 -11.07 7.30
C ASP A 332 27.28 -11.53 8.15
N PHE A 333 26.23 -11.99 7.47
CA PHE A 333 25.32 -13.00 8.01
C PHE A 333 25.39 -14.25 7.13
N ALA A 334 26.59 -14.84 7.06
CA ALA A 334 26.70 -16.26 6.84
C ALA A 334 26.10 -17.01 8.05
N ASP A 335 25.34 -18.03 7.71
CA ASP A 335 25.08 -19.22 8.52
C ASP A 335 24.04 -19.14 9.66
N LYS A 336 22.78 -19.43 9.28
CA LYS A 336 21.99 -20.43 10.02
C LYS A 336 21.38 -21.40 9.03
N SER A 337 22.18 -22.41 8.69
CA SER A 337 21.73 -23.71 8.21
C SER A 337 20.52 -24.20 9.00
N TYR A 338 19.47 -24.60 8.27
CA TYR A 338 18.49 -25.56 8.75
C TYR A 338 19.21 -26.89 8.97
N GLU A 339 19.65 -27.15 10.20
CA GLU A 339 19.96 -28.51 10.62
C GLU A 339 18.69 -29.20 11.14
N THR A 340 18.50 -30.37 10.58
CA THR A 340 17.46 -31.37 10.81
C THR A 340 17.46 -31.91 12.24
N ALA A 341 16.24 -32.14 12.74
CA ALA A 341 15.83 -33.23 13.63
C ALA A 341 16.66 -33.49 14.89
N ASP A 342 16.09 -33.14 16.04
CA ASP A 342 16.22 -34.00 17.21
C ASP A 342 14.86 -34.18 17.91
N TYR A 343 14.54 -35.44 18.19
CA TYR A 343 13.31 -35.92 18.81
C TYR A 343 13.28 -35.45 20.27
N VAL A 344 12.30 -34.61 20.64
CA VAL A 344 11.96 -34.40 22.06
C VAL A 344 10.57 -34.95 22.31
N GLY A 345 10.55 -35.99 23.14
CA GLY A 345 9.42 -36.86 23.43
C GLY A 345 8.18 -36.13 23.97
N LEU A 346 7.04 -36.69 23.58
CA LEU A 346 5.71 -36.47 24.12
C LEU A 346 5.61 -37.03 25.55
N GLU A 347 6.17 -36.36 26.55
CA GLU A 347 5.69 -36.49 27.92
C GLU A 347 5.75 -35.12 28.63
N GLN A 348 4.59 -34.64 29.07
CA GLN A 348 4.36 -33.43 29.87
C GLN A 348 4.27 -32.07 29.13
N ALA A 349 3.45 -31.97 28.09
CA ALA A 349 2.81 -30.68 27.77
C ALA A 349 1.51 -30.54 28.59
N LYS A 350 1.60 -29.91 29.77
CA LYS A 350 0.43 -29.32 30.44
C LYS A 350 -0.14 -28.27 29.48
N LEU A 351 -1.32 -28.53 28.93
CA LEU A 351 -2.14 -27.53 28.24
C LEU A 351 -2.55 -26.44 29.24
N GLY A 352 -1.72 -25.41 29.36
CA GLY A 352 -2.08 -24.15 29.98
C GLY A 352 -2.98 -23.36 29.04
N LEU A 353 -4.28 -23.64 29.07
CA LEU A 353 -5.30 -22.75 28.50
C LEU A 353 -5.37 -21.48 29.35
N GLY A 354 -4.43 -20.56 29.11
CA GLY A 354 -4.46 -19.21 29.63
C GLY A 354 -5.53 -18.41 28.90
N LEU A 355 -6.79 -18.56 29.31
CA LEU A 355 -7.84 -17.60 28.99
C LEU A 355 -7.48 -16.28 29.67
N ALA A 356 -6.85 -15.37 28.94
CA ALA A 356 -6.70 -13.98 29.34
C ALA A 356 -8.09 -13.33 29.31
N LEU A 357 -8.84 -13.46 30.40
CA LEU A 357 -10.02 -12.65 30.65
C LEU A 357 -9.54 -11.20 30.69
N ALA A 358 -9.93 -10.38 29.70
CA ALA A 358 -9.67 -8.95 29.73
C ALA A 358 -10.16 -8.39 31.06
N ALA A 359 -9.27 -7.75 31.82
CA ALA A 359 -9.61 -7.20 33.12
C ALA A 359 -10.75 -6.18 32.93
N VAL A 360 -11.90 -6.49 33.53
CA VAL A 360 -13.00 -5.54 33.63
C VAL A 360 -12.47 -4.30 34.35
N PRO A 361 -12.57 -3.09 33.77
CA PRO A 361 -12.08 -1.89 34.41
C PRO A 361 -12.69 -1.75 35.81
N GLU A 362 -11.85 -1.43 36.80
CA GLU A 362 -12.30 -1.27 38.18
C GLU A 362 -13.43 -0.23 38.24
N PRO A 363 -14.42 -0.37 39.15
CA PRO A 363 -15.53 0.58 39.29
C PRO A 363 -15.10 2.05 39.39
N GLY A 364 -13.90 2.32 39.91
CA GLY A 364 -13.30 3.66 39.96
C GLY A 364 -13.04 4.27 38.58
N VAL A 365 -12.61 3.46 37.60
CA VAL A 365 -12.36 3.91 36.22
C VAL A 365 -13.67 4.35 35.56
N TRP A 366 -14.76 3.60 35.80
CA TRP A 366 -16.09 3.97 35.32
C TRP A 366 -16.59 5.29 35.93
N ALA A 367 -16.38 5.47 37.24
CA ALA A 367 -16.75 6.71 37.92
C ALA A 367 -15.99 7.93 37.37
N GLN A 368 -14.70 7.77 37.07
CA GLN A 368 -13.88 8.84 36.47
C GLN A 368 -14.34 9.20 35.06
N LEU A 369 -14.69 8.20 34.23
CA LEU A 369 -15.24 8.43 32.89
C LEU A 369 -16.58 9.17 32.94
N ILE A 370 -17.50 8.74 33.80
CA ILE A 370 -18.81 9.38 33.97
C ILE A 370 -18.64 10.83 34.46
N ALA A 371 -17.75 11.06 35.42
CA ALA A 371 -17.45 12.40 35.92
C ALA A 371 -16.86 13.29 34.81
N GLY A 372 -15.93 12.76 34.01
CA GLY A 372 -15.33 13.46 32.87
C GLY A 372 -16.37 13.91 31.84
N PHE A 373 -17.25 13.00 31.41
CA PHE A 373 -18.34 13.34 30.49
C PHE A 373 -19.32 14.35 31.08
N GLY A 374 -19.62 14.26 32.38
CA GLY A 374 -20.46 15.21 33.08
C GLY A 374 -19.90 16.64 33.05
N LEU A 375 -18.60 16.79 33.33
CA LEU A 375 -17.91 18.09 33.32
C LEU A 375 -17.85 18.70 31.92
N VAL A 376 -17.53 17.90 30.89
CA VAL A 376 -17.54 18.37 29.49
C VAL A 376 -18.94 18.80 29.05
N GLY A 377 -19.97 18.02 29.38
CA GLY A 377 -21.37 18.37 29.08
C GLY A 377 -21.84 19.65 29.79
N ALA A 378 -21.43 19.87 31.04
CA ALA A 378 -21.74 21.09 31.78
C ALA A 378 -21.04 22.32 31.18
N ALA A 379 -19.76 22.20 30.80
CA ALA A 379 -19.00 23.26 30.17
C ALA A 379 -19.61 23.67 28.81
N THR A 380 -19.99 22.69 27.99
CA THR A 380 -20.63 22.93 26.68
C THR A 380 -21.99 23.63 26.83
N ARG A 381 -22.82 23.21 27.80
CA ARG A 381 -24.11 23.88 28.09
C ARG A 381 -23.93 25.32 28.56
N ARG A 382 -22.91 25.60 29.38
CA ARG A 382 -22.58 26.97 29.82
C ARG A 382 -22.17 27.85 28.63
N ARG A 383 -21.32 27.35 27.73
CA ARG A 383 -20.91 28.09 26.51
C ARG A 383 -22.10 28.43 25.61
N ARG A 384 -23.00 27.47 25.38
CA ARG A 384 -24.21 27.71 24.56
C ARG A 384 -25.12 28.79 25.16
N ARG A 385 -25.33 28.79 26.48
CA ARG A 385 -26.13 29.84 27.14
C ARG A 385 -25.53 31.22 26.98
N LEU A 386 -24.21 31.34 27.12
CA LEU A 386 -23.51 32.62 26.93
C LEU A 386 -23.60 33.12 25.48
N GLN A 387 -23.53 32.22 24.50
CA GLN A 387 -23.72 32.57 23.09
C GLN A 387 -25.14 33.06 22.81
N THR A 388 -26.17 32.43 23.39
CA THR A 388 -27.56 32.88 23.25
C THR A 388 -27.79 34.25 23.91
N MET A 389 -27.18 34.51 25.07
CA MET A 389 -27.29 35.81 25.74
C MET A 389 -26.54 36.94 25.03
N ALA A 390 -25.48 36.63 24.28
CA ALA A 390 -24.75 37.62 23.49
C ALA A 390 -25.45 37.96 22.15
N ALA A 391 -26.42 37.13 21.74
CA ALA A 391 -27.17 37.29 20.49
C ALA A 391 -28.55 37.94 20.69
N ALA A 392 -28.94 38.23 21.93
CA ALA A 392 -30.14 38.97 22.33
C ALA A 392 -29.72 40.33 22.88
#